data_AF-A0A2T3BF36-F1
#
_entry.id   AF-A0A2T3BF36-F1
#
_cell.length_a   1.000
_cell.length_b   1.000
_cell.length_c   1.000
_cell.angle_alpha   90.00
_cell.angle_beta   90.00
_cell.angle_gamma   90.00
#
_symmetry.space_group_name_H-M   'P 1'
#
loop_
_entity.id
_entity.type
_entity.pdbx_description
1 polymer ?
#
loop_
_entity_poly.entity_id
_entity_poly.type
_entity_poly.pdbx_seq_one_letter_code
_entity_poly.pdbx_strand_id
1 'polypeptide(L)'
;MSNSNAKQEEPTVSLPASPATDSEVDVEEDLYAGMTDEEAWRKYLSTKYEHSSKKPIKEPLTAPWGLPISDADLEKLKFGVKSRNMDDKWDVLNEDPDKDSNISIHILRSWSQEDCYILHIVLKPNSDNNSGSAKIQSITWEGNKGGLQCDAEQAKKEAVVVSRMVLKCEFETLPDYPSSPL
;
A
#
# COMPACT_ATOMS: atom_id res chain seq x y z
N MET A 1 8.85 52.43 57.47
CA MET A 1 10.31 52.54 57.68
C MET A 1 10.94 51.45 56.82
N SER A 2 11.23 51.61 55.51
CA SER A 2 11.74 52.79 54.76
C SER A 2 13.15 53.13 55.27
N ASN A 3 14.28 53.07 54.52
CA ASN A 3 14.62 53.35 53.10
C ASN A 3 15.85 52.48 52.65
N SER A 4 16.35 52.39 51.38
CA SER A 4 15.88 52.70 50.01
C SER A 4 16.89 52.17 48.94
N ASN A 5 16.45 52.08 47.67
CA ASN A 5 17.19 52.09 46.38
C ASN A 5 18.47 51.25 46.12
N ALA A 6 18.41 50.42 45.07
CA ALA A 6 19.30 50.50 43.89
C ALA A 6 18.67 49.77 42.68
N LYS A 7 19.01 50.20 41.45
CA LYS A 7 18.50 49.68 40.16
C LYS A 7 19.70 49.41 39.25
N GLN A 8 19.84 48.18 38.74
CA GLN A 8 20.77 47.73 37.69
C GLN A 8 20.13 46.48 37.07
N GLU A 9 19.51 46.55 35.90
CA GLU A 9 20.12 46.57 34.55
C GLU A 9 20.85 45.27 34.20
N GLU A 10 20.21 44.49 33.33
CA GLU A 10 20.74 43.24 32.78
C GLU A 10 21.84 43.51 31.74
N PRO A 11 22.86 42.64 31.63
CA PRO A 11 23.92 42.83 30.64
C PRO A 11 23.44 42.43 29.24
N THR A 12 23.10 43.41 28.41
CA THR A 12 22.97 43.22 26.96
C THR A 12 24.33 42.85 26.35
N VAL A 13 24.53 41.56 26.09
CA VAL A 13 25.57 41.08 25.16
C VAL A 13 24.92 40.84 23.80
N SER A 14 25.25 41.70 22.84
CA SER A 14 24.85 41.56 21.45
C SER A 14 25.50 40.33 20.82
N LEU A 15 24.69 39.34 20.44
CA LEU A 15 25.13 38.22 19.61
C LEU A 15 25.35 38.70 18.16
N PRO A 16 26.47 38.32 17.50
CA PRO A 16 26.67 38.63 16.10
C PRO A 16 25.68 37.83 15.24
N ALA A 17 25.11 38.49 14.22
CA ALA A 17 24.29 37.81 13.22
C ALA A 17 25.18 36.85 12.40
N SER A 18 25.02 35.56 12.62
CA SER A 18 25.55 34.52 11.71
C SER A 18 24.69 34.47 10.44
N PRO A 19 25.29 34.20 9.28
CA PRO A 19 24.61 34.32 7.99
C PRO A 19 23.49 33.30 7.85
N ALA A 20 22.45 33.68 7.09
CA ALA A 20 21.45 32.73 6.63
C ALA A 20 22.15 31.65 5.79
N THR A 21 22.19 30.42 6.29
CA THR A 21 22.52 29.25 5.49
C THR A 21 21.37 28.99 4.54
N ASP A 22 21.64 29.32 3.29
CA ASP A 22 20.83 29.06 2.11
C ASP A 22 20.50 27.56 1.96
N SER A 23 19.35 27.27 1.35
CA SER A 23 19.02 25.98 0.73
C SER A 23 18.90 24.73 1.65
N GLU A 24 17.86 24.69 2.48
CA GLU A 24 17.07 23.46 2.55
C GLU A 24 16.06 23.51 1.40
N VAL A 25 16.27 22.67 0.39
CA VAL A 25 15.35 22.56 -0.76
C VAL A 25 14.13 21.76 -0.35
N ASP A 26 12.97 22.41 -0.27
CA ASP A 26 11.67 21.76 -0.11
C ASP A 26 11.30 20.98 -1.38
N VAL A 27 11.81 19.75 -1.50
CA VAL A 27 11.56 18.87 -2.66
C VAL A 27 10.11 18.37 -2.74
N GLU A 28 9.26 18.69 -1.75
CA GLU A 28 7.87 18.21 -1.67
C GLU A 28 6.82 19.16 -2.30
N GLU A 29 7.10 20.45 -2.49
CA GLU A 29 6.07 21.40 -2.98
C GLU A 29 5.85 21.31 -4.51
N ASP A 30 6.92 21.06 -5.28
CA ASP A 30 6.88 20.97 -6.75
C ASP A 30 6.18 19.71 -7.31
N LEU A 31 5.96 18.67 -6.49
CA LEU A 31 5.23 17.46 -6.93
C LEU A 31 3.71 17.66 -7.01
N TYR A 32 3.18 18.73 -6.42
CA TYR A 32 1.74 19.04 -6.41
C TYR A 32 1.39 20.29 -7.23
N ALA A 33 2.32 21.23 -7.40
CA ALA A 33 2.09 22.51 -8.07
C ALA A 33 2.29 22.46 -9.61
N GLY A 34 1.63 21.55 -10.33
CA GLY A 34 1.73 21.55 -11.80
C GLY A 34 0.94 20.54 -12.62
N MET A 35 0.36 19.49 -12.03
CA MET A 35 -0.31 18.42 -12.81
C MET A 35 -1.73 18.81 -13.27
N THR A 36 -1.84 19.69 -14.27
CA THR A 36 -3.10 19.93 -15.00
C THR A 36 -3.40 18.89 -16.08
N ASP A 37 -2.42 18.04 -16.40
CA ASP A 37 -2.53 17.07 -17.49
C ASP A 37 -3.27 15.81 -17.00
N GLU A 38 -4.53 15.66 -17.42
CA GLU A 38 -5.36 14.48 -17.09
C GLU A 38 -4.65 13.16 -17.42
N GLU A 39 -3.88 13.10 -18.50
CA GLU A 39 -3.14 11.91 -18.93
C GLU A 39 -2.05 11.52 -17.93
N ALA A 40 -1.34 12.52 -17.38
CA ALA A 40 -0.32 12.28 -16.37
C ALA A 40 -0.96 11.82 -15.05
N TRP A 41 -2.12 12.38 -14.68
CA TRP A 41 -2.87 11.93 -13.50
C TRP A 41 -3.45 10.52 -13.67
N ARG A 42 -3.96 10.19 -14.86
CA ARG A 42 -4.39 8.82 -15.23
C ARG A 42 -3.24 7.83 -15.19
N LYS A 43 -2.04 8.23 -15.64
CA LYS A 43 -0.83 7.40 -15.56
C LYS A 43 -0.38 7.20 -14.11
N TYR A 44 -0.36 8.27 -13.30
CA TYR A 44 0.02 8.20 -11.89
C TYR A 44 -0.94 7.32 -11.06
N LEU A 45 -2.25 7.46 -11.29
CA LEU A 45 -3.29 6.64 -10.67
C LEU A 45 -3.54 5.29 -11.38
N SER A 46 -2.68 4.91 -12.34
CA SER A 46 -2.77 3.61 -12.99
C SER A 46 -2.60 2.50 -11.96
N THR A 47 -3.53 1.57 -11.96
CA THR A 47 -3.48 0.37 -11.11
C THR A 47 -2.68 -0.77 -11.75
N LYS A 48 -2.10 -0.56 -12.93
CA LYS A 48 -1.23 -1.54 -13.58
C LYS A 48 0.07 -1.76 -12.82
N TYR A 49 0.43 -3.02 -12.64
CA TYR A 49 1.71 -3.41 -12.07
C TYR A 49 2.83 -3.34 -13.12
N GLU A 50 3.90 -2.61 -12.81
CA GLU A 50 5.07 -2.43 -13.68
C GLU A 50 6.34 -2.92 -12.97
N HIS A 51 6.87 -4.09 -13.35
CA HIS A 51 8.05 -4.70 -12.72
C HIS A 51 9.28 -3.77 -12.63
N SER A 52 9.49 -2.90 -13.62
CA SER A 52 10.60 -1.93 -13.63
C SER A 52 10.50 -0.85 -12.54
N SER A 53 9.31 -0.65 -11.99
CA SER A 53 8.93 0.49 -11.17
C SER A 53 8.64 0.09 -9.71
N LYS A 54 8.81 -1.20 -9.36
CA LYS A 54 8.42 -1.79 -8.06
C LYS A 54 9.56 -2.62 -7.47
N LYS A 55 9.56 -2.77 -6.14
CA LYS A 55 10.53 -3.62 -5.44
C LYS A 55 9.89 -4.98 -5.16
N PRO A 56 10.42 -6.08 -5.73
CA PRO A 56 9.90 -7.42 -5.47
C PRO A 56 10.15 -7.84 -4.01
N ILE A 57 9.40 -8.86 -3.58
CA ILE A 57 9.53 -9.48 -2.25
C ILE A 57 10.97 -10.00 -2.03
N LYS A 58 11.54 -9.77 -0.85
CA LYS A 58 12.94 -10.09 -0.52
C LYS A 58 13.08 -11.52 0.01
N GLU A 59 12.21 -11.94 0.93
CA GLU A 59 12.13 -13.33 1.41
C GLU A 59 10.78 -13.96 1.04
N PRO A 60 10.57 -14.30 -0.25
CA PRO A 60 9.28 -14.78 -0.74
C PRO A 60 8.93 -16.18 -0.22
N LEU A 61 7.92 -16.25 0.64
CA LEU A 61 7.25 -17.50 0.99
C LEU A 61 5.98 -17.65 0.15
N THR A 62 5.62 -18.88 -0.22
CA THR A 62 4.43 -19.18 -1.03
C THR A 62 3.68 -20.39 -0.48
N ALA A 63 2.35 -20.31 -0.46
CA ALA A 63 1.48 -21.39 0.01
C ALA A 63 0.21 -21.51 -0.83
N PRO A 64 -0.32 -22.74 -1.02
CA PRO A 64 -1.63 -22.95 -1.64
C PRO A 64 -2.74 -22.36 -0.77
N TRP A 65 -3.81 -21.91 -1.42
CA TRP A 65 -4.99 -21.35 -0.76
C TRP A 65 -6.28 -21.98 -1.29
N GLY A 66 -6.49 -21.95 -2.61
CA GLY A 66 -7.68 -22.52 -3.25
C GLY A 66 -8.99 -21.79 -2.94
N LEU A 67 -8.93 -20.52 -2.51
CA LEU A 67 -10.10 -19.72 -2.11
C LEU A 67 -10.96 -19.37 -3.35
N PRO A 68 -12.22 -19.82 -3.43
CA PRO A 68 -13.15 -19.36 -4.47
C PRO A 68 -13.47 -17.88 -4.27
N ILE A 69 -13.52 -17.12 -5.37
CA ILE A 69 -13.91 -15.70 -5.35
C ILE A 69 -15.11 -15.48 -6.26
N SER A 70 -15.98 -14.53 -5.90
CA SER A 70 -17.11 -14.12 -6.74
C SER A 70 -16.60 -13.33 -7.96
N ASP A 71 -17.39 -13.30 -9.03
CA ASP A 71 -17.04 -12.50 -10.22
C ASP A 71 -17.00 -11.00 -9.87
N ALA A 72 -17.84 -10.55 -8.93
CA ALA A 72 -17.82 -9.19 -8.41
C ALA A 72 -16.50 -8.85 -7.69
N ASP A 73 -15.98 -9.76 -6.86
CA ASP A 73 -14.68 -9.55 -6.19
C ASP A 73 -13.50 -9.68 -7.15
N LEU A 74 -13.60 -10.55 -8.16
CA LEU A 74 -12.62 -10.64 -9.24
C LEU A 74 -12.50 -9.31 -10.01
N GLU A 75 -13.63 -8.67 -10.36
CA GLU A 75 -13.60 -7.37 -11.05
C GLU A 75 -13.07 -6.24 -10.15
N LYS A 76 -13.40 -6.22 -8.85
CA LYS A 76 -12.79 -5.29 -7.88
C LYS A 76 -11.27 -5.46 -7.82
N LEU A 77 -10.78 -6.71 -7.76
CA LEU A 77 -9.35 -7.03 -7.73
C LEU A 77 -8.64 -6.62 -9.03
N LYS A 78 -9.23 -6.91 -10.20
CA LYS A 78 -8.71 -6.48 -11.51
C LYS A 78 -8.69 -4.96 -11.68
N PHE A 79 -9.66 -4.24 -11.12
CA PHE A 79 -9.69 -2.79 -11.14
C PHE A 79 -8.56 -2.20 -10.29
N GLY A 80 -8.32 -2.80 -9.12
CA GLY A 80 -7.26 -2.40 -8.20
C GLY A 80 -7.52 -1.03 -7.55
N VAL A 81 -6.50 -0.51 -6.86
CA VAL A 81 -6.53 0.81 -6.24
C VAL A 81 -5.12 1.38 -6.13
N LYS A 82 -4.97 2.64 -6.52
CA LYS A 82 -3.75 3.42 -6.31
C LYS A 82 -4.01 4.45 -5.22
N SER A 83 -3.15 4.42 -4.20
CA SER A 83 -3.12 5.35 -3.07
C SER A 83 -2.90 6.78 -3.55
N ARG A 84 -3.67 7.74 -3.02
CA ARG A 84 -3.53 9.16 -3.37
C ARG A 84 -2.50 9.87 -2.50
N ASN A 85 -2.31 9.40 -1.27
CA ASN A 85 -1.36 9.93 -0.30
C ASN A 85 -0.86 8.80 0.64
N MET A 86 -0.15 9.16 1.72
CA MET A 86 0.39 8.20 2.70
C MET A 86 -0.67 7.61 3.66
N ASP A 87 -1.83 8.24 3.82
CA ASP A 87 -2.94 7.72 4.64
C ASP A 87 -3.63 6.54 3.96
N ASP A 88 -3.65 6.53 2.63
CA ASP A 88 -3.96 5.38 1.80
C ASP A 88 -2.78 4.39 1.88
N LYS A 89 -2.72 3.59 2.95
CA LYS A 89 -1.51 2.80 3.31
C LYS A 89 -1.15 1.63 2.37
N TRP A 90 -1.96 1.38 1.33
CA TRP A 90 -1.92 0.17 0.51
C TRP A 90 -2.29 0.46 -0.95
N ASP A 91 -1.39 0.12 -1.87
CA ASP A 91 -1.74 -0.05 -3.28
C ASP A 91 -2.19 -1.50 -3.53
N VAL A 92 -3.17 -1.69 -4.41
CA VAL A 92 -3.50 -3.00 -5.00
C VAL A 92 -3.43 -2.88 -6.51
N LEU A 93 -2.45 -3.54 -7.13
CA LEU A 93 -2.12 -3.39 -8.54
C LEU A 93 -2.36 -4.70 -9.30
N ASN A 94 -2.86 -4.61 -10.53
CA ASN A 94 -3.07 -5.76 -11.40
C ASN A 94 -1.89 -5.96 -12.38
N GLU A 95 -1.31 -7.16 -12.38
CA GLU A 95 -0.47 -7.59 -13.48
C GLU A 95 -1.34 -7.96 -14.69
N ASP A 96 -0.80 -7.84 -15.91
CA ASP A 96 -1.47 -8.37 -17.10
C ASP A 96 -1.50 -9.91 -17.07
N PRO A 97 -2.52 -10.56 -17.66
CA PRO A 97 -2.64 -12.01 -17.57
C PRO A 97 -1.46 -12.76 -18.20
N ASP A 98 -1.10 -13.89 -17.60
CA ASP A 98 -0.08 -14.79 -18.15
C ASP A 98 -0.58 -15.52 -19.42
N LYS A 99 0.27 -16.40 -19.97
CA LYS A 99 -0.05 -17.18 -21.18
C LYS A 99 -1.24 -18.12 -21.01
N ASP A 100 -1.54 -18.53 -19.78
CA ASP A 100 -2.64 -19.40 -19.40
C ASP A 100 -3.86 -18.59 -18.92
N SER A 101 -3.82 -17.25 -19.05
CA SER A 101 -4.82 -16.28 -18.59
C SER A 101 -5.03 -16.23 -17.07
N ASN A 102 -4.05 -16.67 -16.28
CA ASN A 102 -4.01 -16.41 -14.84
C ASN A 102 -3.62 -14.96 -14.57
N ILE A 103 -4.00 -14.42 -13.42
CA ILE A 103 -3.82 -13.01 -13.06
C ILE A 103 -3.08 -12.93 -11.73
N SER A 104 -2.01 -12.14 -11.66
CA SER A 104 -1.36 -11.74 -10.41
C SER A 104 -1.95 -10.42 -9.90
N ILE A 105 -2.31 -10.38 -8.62
CA ILE A 105 -2.68 -9.12 -7.94
C ILE A 105 -1.65 -8.82 -6.86
N HIS A 106 -0.95 -7.69 -7.01
CA HIS A 106 0.11 -7.25 -6.11
C HIS A 106 -0.46 -6.29 -5.06
N ILE A 107 -0.17 -6.54 -3.79
CA ILE A 107 -0.55 -5.68 -2.67
C ILE A 107 0.73 -5.11 -2.06
N LEU A 108 0.88 -3.79 -2.12
CA LEU A 108 2.11 -3.08 -1.76
C LEU A 108 1.86 -2.01 -0.70
N ARG A 109 2.91 -1.62 0.03
CA ARG A 109 2.90 -0.37 0.82
C ARG A 109 3.08 0.83 -0.09
N SER A 110 2.18 1.81 0.03
CA SER A 110 2.13 2.98 -0.85
C SER A 110 3.38 3.85 -0.80
N TRP A 111 4.03 4.00 0.36
CA TRP A 111 5.24 4.80 0.51
C TRP A 111 6.55 4.06 0.21
N SER A 112 6.65 2.73 0.45
CA SER A 112 7.89 1.99 0.18
C SER A 112 7.94 1.38 -1.24
N GLN A 113 6.77 1.20 -1.88
CA GLN A 113 6.59 0.51 -3.16
C GLN A 113 7.20 -0.91 -3.18
N GLU A 114 7.18 -1.56 -2.01
CA GLU A 114 7.58 -2.96 -1.81
C GLU A 114 6.36 -3.87 -1.84
N ASP A 115 6.44 -4.93 -2.65
CA ASP A 115 5.47 -6.01 -2.63
C ASP A 115 5.39 -6.63 -1.23
N CYS A 116 4.18 -6.72 -0.68
CA CYS A 116 3.94 -7.38 0.60
C CYS A 116 3.25 -8.74 0.40
N TYR A 117 2.33 -8.81 -0.57
CA TYR A 117 1.59 -10.01 -0.95
C TYR A 117 1.32 -10.02 -2.46
N ILE A 118 1.34 -11.21 -3.05
CA ILE A 118 0.92 -11.46 -4.44
C ILE A 118 -0.14 -12.56 -4.40
N LEU A 119 -1.32 -12.27 -4.93
CA LEU A 119 -2.42 -13.23 -5.08
C LEU A 119 -2.38 -13.83 -6.48
N HIS A 120 -2.20 -15.15 -6.56
CA HIS A 120 -2.18 -15.88 -7.83
C HIS A 120 -3.58 -16.39 -8.14
N ILE A 121 -4.26 -15.74 -9.08
CA ILE A 121 -5.66 -16.02 -9.42
C ILE A 121 -5.71 -16.85 -10.69
N VAL A 122 -6.33 -18.03 -10.61
CA VAL A 122 -6.61 -18.87 -11.79
C VAL A 122 -8.08 -18.75 -12.17
N LEU A 123 -8.32 -18.51 -13.46
CA LEU A 123 -9.67 -18.50 -14.03
C LEU A 123 -10.10 -19.95 -14.32
N LYS A 124 -11.34 -20.30 -13.98
CA LYS A 124 -11.93 -21.58 -14.38
C LYS A 124 -12.41 -21.45 -15.83
N PRO A 125 -12.08 -22.40 -16.72
CA PRO A 125 -12.81 -22.53 -17.98
C PRO A 125 -14.29 -22.80 -17.64
N ASN A 126 -15.19 -22.08 -18.30
CA ASN A 126 -16.60 -21.94 -17.91
C ASN A 126 -17.32 -23.30 -17.78
N SER A 127 -17.51 -23.77 -16.55
CA SER A 127 -18.25 -25.01 -16.23
C SER A 127 -19.15 -24.81 -15.00
N ASP A 128 -20.45 -24.94 -15.24
CA ASP A 128 -21.58 -24.98 -14.31
C ASP A 128 -21.91 -23.70 -13.50
N ASN A 129 -23.13 -23.22 -13.75
CA ASN A 129 -23.68 -21.88 -13.47
C ASN A 129 -23.89 -21.50 -11.98
N ASN A 130 -23.04 -21.91 -11.03
CA ASN A 130 -23.26 -21.52 -9.61
C ASN A 130 -22.01 -21.47 -8.71
N SER A 131 -20.80 -21.43 -9.26
CA SER A 131 -19.57 -21.23 -8.48
C SER A 131 -18.65 -20.27 -9.23
N GLY A 132 -18.25 -19.17 -8.57
CA GLY A 132 -17.54 -18.05 -9.20
C GLY A 132 -16.40 -18.46 -10.13
N SER A 133 -16.22 -17.68 -11.20
CA SER A 133 -15.37 -18.01 -12.36
C SER A 133 -13.88 -18.07 -12.04
N ALA A 134 -13.45 -17.72 -10.83
CA ALA A 134 -12.05 -17.69 -10.43
C ALA A 134 -11.82 -18.25 -9.01
N LYS A 135 -10.55 -18.54 -8.71
CA LYS A 135 -10.08 -18.81 -7.35
C LYS A 135 -8.67 -18.26 -7.15
N ILE A 136 -8.37 -17.80 -5.94
CA ILE A 136 -6.99 -17.55 -5.52
C ILE A 136 -6.34 -18.92 -5.29
N GLN A 137 -5.49 -19.35 -6.21
CA GLN A 137 -4.82 -20.65 -6.16
C GLN A 137 -3.79 -20.69 -5.04
N SER A 138 -2.98 -19.65 -4.93
CA SER A 138 -1.90 -19.49 -3.94
C SER A 138 -1.70 -18.01 -3.59
N ILE A 139 -0.96 -17.79 -2.51
CA ILE A 139 -0.45 -16.48 -2.11
C ILE A 139 1.07 -16.58 -1.96
N THR A 140 1.78 -15.57 -2.45
CA THR A 140 3.18 -15.30 -2.11
C THR A 140 3.23 -14.08 -1.18
N TRP A 141 4.11 -14.06 -0.18
CA TRP A 141 4.23 -12.93 0.74
C TRP A 141 5.66 -12.74 1.23
N GLU A 142 5.95 -11.55 1.76
CA GLU A 142 7.18 -11.25 2.49
C GLU A 142 7.21 -12.02 3.82
N GLY A 143 8.04 -13.06 3.89
CA GLY A 143 8.18 -13.92 5.06
C GLY A 143 8.79 -13.20 6.26
N ASN A 144 9.62 -12.18 6.03
CA ASN A 144 10.36 -11.45 7.05
C ASN A 144 9.96 -9.97 7.09
N LYS A 145 8.94 -9.64 7.88
CA LYS A 145 8.43 -8.28 8.06
C LYS A 145 9.24 -7.52 9.11
N GLY A 146 10.51 -7.25 8.80
CA GLY A 146 11.41 -6.48 9.67
C GLY A 146 11.82 -7.22 10.95
N GLY A 147 12.12 -8.52 10.84
CA GLY A 147 12.45 -9.41 11.96
C GLY A 147 11.26 -10.22 12.49
N LEU A 148 10.03 -9.84 12.13
CA LEU A 148 8.82 -10.61 12.44
C LEU A 148 8.52 -11.61 11.33
N GLN A 149 8.57 -12.90 11.68
CA GLN A 149 8.21 -13.99 10.78
C GLN A 149 6.69 -14.00 10.54
N CYS A 150 6.28 -14.00 9.27
CA CYS A 150 4.87 -14.10 8.88
C CYS A 150 4.59 -15.51 8.33
N ASP A 151 3.68 -16.24 8.96
CA ASP A 151 3.21 -17.52 8.43
C ASP A 151 2.13 -17.35 7.35
N ALA A 152 1.72 -18.48 6.77
CA ALA A 152 0.72 -18.52 5.70
C ALA A 152 -0.71 -18.20 6.16
N GLU A 153 -1.06 -18.40 7.44
CA GLU A 153 -2.40 -18.08 7.96
C GLU A 153 -2.53 -16.57 8.15
N GLN A 154 -1.53 -15.96 8.79
CA GLN A 154 -1.48 -14.51 8.98
C GLN A 154 -1.38 -13.77 7.63
N ALA A 155 -0.58 -14.25 6.68
CA ALA A 155 -0.50 -13.66 5.35
C ALA A 155 -1.84 -13.66 4.60
N LYS A 156 -2.58 -14.79 4.65
CA LYS A 156 -3.92 -14.91 4.05
C LYS A 156 -4.92 -13.97 4.71
N LYS A 157 -4.92 -13.91 6.05
CA LYS A 157 -5.78 -13.02 6.83
C LYS A 157 -5.53 -11.55 6.51
N GLU A 158 -4.27 -11.13 6.45
CA GLU A 158 -3.89 -9.75 6.12
C GLU A 158 -4.29 -9.37 4.69
N ALA A 159 -4.03 -10.23 3.71
CA ALA A 159 -4.44 -9.99 2.32
C ALA A 159 -5.96 -9.85 2.16
N VAL A 160 -6.74 -10.66 2.89
CA VAL A 160 -8.21 -10.54 2.97
C VAL A 160 -8.60 -9.20 3.57
N VAL A 161 -8.06 -8.84 4.74
CA VAL A 161 -8.36 -7.57 5.42
C VAL A 161 -8.06 -6.37 4.52
N VAL A 162 -6.92 -6.34 3.82
CA VAL A 162 -6.58 -5.24 2.90
C VAL A 162 -7.57 -5.16 1.74
N SER A 163 -7.86 -6.27 1.07
CA SER A 163 -8.81 -6.32 -0.04
C SER A 163 -10.24 -5.90 0.39
N ARG A 164 -10.69 -6.32 1.58
CA ARG A 164 -11.97 -5.88 2.16
C ARG A 164 -11.95 -4.38 2.49
N MET A 165 -10.91 -3.89 3.15
CA MET A 165 -10.81 -2.50 3.58
C MET A 165 -10.76 -1.53 2.40
N VAL A 166 -9.92 -1.80 1.39
CA VAL A 166 -9.61 -0.84 0.33
C VAL A 166 -10.46 -1.05 -0.93
N LEU A 167 -10.69 -2.30 -1.35
CA LEU A 167 -11.46 -2.62 -2.57
C LEU A 167 -12.93 -2.98 -2.30
N LYS A 168 -13.33 -3.16 -1.03
CA LYS A 168 -14.65 -3.68 -0.63
C LYS A 168 -14.95 -5.04 -1.26
N CYS A 169 -13.93 -5.90 -1.38
CA CYS A 169 -14.17 -7.33 -1.66
C CYS A 169 -14.99 -7.94 -0.51
N GLU A 170 -15.81 -8.94 -0.78
CA GLU A 170 -16.59 -9.64 0.26
C GLU A 170 -15.87 -10.92 0.72
N PHE A 171 -15.39 -11.75 -0.22
CA PHE A 171 -14.88 -13.09 0.04
C PHE A 171 -15.82 -13.91 0.94
N GLU A 172 -17.05 -14.12 0.46
CA GLU A 172 -18.20 -14.71 1.18
C GLU A 172 -17.91 -16.02 1.95
N THR A 173 -16.88 -16.76 1.57
CA THR A 173 -16.49 -18.03 2.21
C THR A 173 -15.61 -17.86 3.46
N LEU A 174 -15.19 -16.63 3.79
CA LEU A 174 -14.33 -16.32 4.94
C LEU A 174 -15.03 -15.42 5.97
N PRO A 175 -14.81 -15.65 7.28
CA PRO A 175 -15.40 -14.83 8.32
C PRO A 175 -14.87 -13.39 8.27
N ASP A 176 -15.62 -12.44 8.85
CA ASP A 176 -15.10 -11.10 9.09
C ASP A 176 -14.02 -11.09 10.17
N TYR A 177 -12.80 -10.78 9.73
CA TYR A 177 -11.70 -10.52 10.62
C TYR A 177 -11.84 -9.10 11.18
N PRO A 178 -11.87 -8.92 12.51
CA PRO A 178 -11.80 -7.59 13.08
C PRO A 178 -10.50 -6.93 12.63
N SER A 179 -10.56 -5.69 12.14
CA SER A 179 -9.38 -4.85 12.05
C SER A 179 -8.79 -4.74 13.46
N SER A 180 -7.56 -5.23 13.65
CA SER A 180 -6.93 -5.26 14.97
C SER A 180 -7.04 -3.90 15.67
N PRO A 181 -7.50 -3.83 16.93
CA PRO A 181 -7.36 -2.60 17.69
C PRO A 181 -5.86 -2.28 17.81
N LEU A 182 -5.53 -1.01 17.57
CA LEU A 182 -4.17 -0.46 17.72
C LEU A 182 -3.74 -0.44 19.19
#